data_AF-A0A1W9ICU0-F1
#
_entry.id   AF-A0A1W9ICU0-F1
#
_cell.length_a   1.000
_cell.length_b   1.000
_cell.length_c   1.000
_cell.angle_alpha   90.00
_cell.angle_beta   90.00
_cell.angle_gamma   90.00
#
_symmetry.space_group_name_H-M   'P 1'
#
loop_
_entity.id
_entity.type
_entity.pdbx_description
1 polymer ?
#
loop_
_entity_poly.entity_id
_entity_poly.type
_entity_poly.pdbx_seq_one_letter_code
_entity_poly.pdbx_strand_id
1 'polypeptide(L)'
;MPAAAQDISINLGGQGGGGVTERAIQLIALLTVLSIAPSILVMMTSFTRIVVVLSLLRTALGTATAPPNSVIIALALFLTAFVMGPVLQKVYDDAVKPLVANEISTEDALQRGAAPLRGFMLKNVREKDLKLFLDLSGDPRPATPDDMSLRILVPAFMISELKRAFEIGFL
;
A
#
# COMPACT_ATOMS: atom_id res chain seq x y z
N MET A 1 -54.94 2.77 28.69
CA MET A 1 -53.60 2.81 29.31
C MET A 1 -52.58 2.59 28.20
N PRO A 2 -51.78 3.59 27.80
CA PRO A 2 -50.84 3.43 26.70
C PRO A 2 -49.64 2.58 27.14
N ALA A 3 -49.16 1.74 26.23
CA ALA A 3 -48.01 0.86 26.44
C ALA A 3 -46.71 1.68 26.48
N ALA A 4 -45.92 1.50 27.55
CA ALA A 4 -44.58 2.04 27.66
C ALA A 4 -43.64 1.29 26.71
N ALA A 5 -43.20 1.94 25.65
CA ALA A 5 -42.07 1.48 24.85
C ALA A 5 -40.81 1.58 25.72
N GLN A 6 -40.24 0.44 26.10
CA GLN A 6 -38.94 0.40 26.76
C GLN A 6 -37.86 0.78 25.74
N ASP A 7 -37.30 1.97 25.94
CA ASP A 7 -36.11 2.43 25.24
C ASP A 7 -34.93 1.54 25.66
N ILE A 8 -34.38 0.78 24.70
CA ILE A 8 -33.20 -0.07 24.93
C ILE A 8 -32.00 0.88 25.00
N SER A 9 -31.76 1.40 26.21
CA SER A 9 -30.53 2.12 26.54
C SER A 9 -29.38 1.12 26.66
N ILE A 10 -28.61 1.00 25.58
CA ILE A 10 -27.32 0.29 25.59
C ILE A 10 -26.35 1.13 26.42
N ASN A 11 -26.29 0.86 27.72
CA ASN A 11 -25.31 1.43 28.64
C ASN A 11 -24.09 0.49 28.72
N LEU A 12 -23.09 0.72 27.88
CA LEU A 12 -21.75 0.12 28.04
C LEU A 12 -20.87 1.09 28.81
N GLY A 13 -20.66 0.77 30.09
CA GLY A 13 -19.99 1.60 31.07
C GLY A 13 -18.55 2.00 30.76
N GLY A 14 -18.14 3.09 31.40
CA GLY A 14 -16.75 3.55 31.51
C GLY A 14 -16.66 5.06 31.67
N GLN A 15 -16.69 5.55 32.91
CA GLN A 15 -16.40 6.94 33.26
C GLN A 15 -14.96 7.28 32.88
N GLY A 16 -14.78 8.25 31.98
CA GLY A 16 -13.47 8.84 31.61
C GLY A 16 -13.03 8.49 30.19
N GLY A 17 -13.19 9.45 29.27
CA GLY A 17 -12.58 9.42 27.93
C GLY A 17 -13.57 9.18 26.79
N GLY A 18 -14.16 10.28 26.31
CA GLY A 18 -14.86 10.40 25.03
C GLY A 18 -16.26 9.78 24.94
N GLY A 19 -17.27 10.62 24.69
CA GLY A 19 -18.64 10.17 24.46
C GLY A 19 -18.75 9.19 23.29
N VAL A 20 -19.89 8.52 23.16
CA VAL A 20 -20.20 7.59 22.05
C VAL A 20 -19.84 8.19 20.68
N THR A 21 -20.04 9.50 20.51
CA THR A 21 -19.67 10.27 19.32
C THR A 21 -18.17 10.29 19.03
N GLU A 22 -17.31 10.43 20.04
CA GLU A 22 -15.85 10.46 19.85
C GLU A 22 -15.33 9.10 19.40
N ARG A 23 -15.82 8.02 20.03
CA ARG A 23 -15.50 6.65 19.60
C ARG A 23 -16.00 6.36 18.20
N ALA A 24 -17.20 6.84 17.84
CA ALA A 24 -17.73 6.73 16.49
C ALA A 24 -16.83 7.44 15.46
N ILE A 25 -16.38 8.67 15.76
CA ILE A 25 -15.45 9.42 14.90
C ILE A 25 -14.11 8.67 14.75
N GLN A 26 -13.56 8.14 15.84
CA GLN A 26 -12.31 7.38 15.82
C GLN A 26 -12.43 6.10 14.97
N LEU A 27 -13.55 5.37 15.09
CA LEU A 27 -13.83 4.19 14.27
C LEU A 27 -13.97 4.56 12.78
N ILE A 28 -14.66 5.64 12.46
CA ILE A 28 -14.80 6.11 11.07
C ILE A 28 -13.43 6.48 10.49
N ALA A 29 -12.58 7.17 11.25
CA ALA A 29 -11.22 7.51 10.82
C ALA A 29 -10.39 6.24 10.55
N LEU A 30 -10.46 5.25 11.44
CA LEU A 30 -9.74 3.99 11.30
C LEU A 30 -10.22 3.19 10.09
N LEU A 31 -11.53 3.09 9.87
CA LEU A 31 -12.11 2.44 8.68
C LEU A 31 -11.70 3.15 7.39
N THR A 32 -11.64 4.48 7.41
CA THR A 32 -11.20 5.27 6.25
C THR A 32 -9.75 4.95 5.90
N VAL A 33 -8.84 4.97 6.87
CA VAL A 33 -7.43 4.60 6.64
C VAL A 33 -7.30 3.15 6.17
N LEU A 34 -8.01 2.23 6.82
CA LEU A 34 -7.98 0.80 6.50
C LEU A 34 -8.51 0.51 5.09
N SER A 35 -9.47 1.29 4.59
CA SER A 35 -10.00 1.12 3.23
C SER A 35 -9.01 1.53 2.13
N ILE A 36 -8.14 2.50 2.41
CA ILE A 36 -7.16 3.02 1.45
C ILE A 36 -5.84 2.25 1.50
N ALA A 37 -5.46 1.76 2.68
CA ALA A 37 -4.18 1.09 2.92
C ALA A 37 -3.86 -0.05 1.93
N PRO A 38 -4.77 -0.97 1.58
CA PRO A 38 -4.49 -2.06 0.64
C PRO A 38 -4.06 -1.53 -0.74
N SER A 39 -4.73 -0.49 -1.24
CA SER A 39 -4.43 0.10 -2.54
C SER A 39 -3.04 0.75 -2.56
N ILE A 40 -2.67 1.45 -1.49
CA ILE A 40 -1.32 2.04 -1.35
C ILE A 40 -0.26 0.94 -1.33
N LEU A 41 -0.46 -0.12 -0.56
CA LEU A 41 0.48 -1.23 -0.49
C LEU A 41 0.72 -1.85 -1.86
N VAL A 42 -0.34 -2.08 -2.63
CA VAL A 42 -0.25 -2.60 -3.99
C VAL A 42 0.58 -1.68 -4.89
N MET A 43 0.42 -0.36 -4.80
CA MET A 43 1.20 0.62 -5.58
C MET A 43 2.69 0.64 -5.24
N MET A 44 3.08 0.24 -4.02
CA MET A 44 4.47 0.13 -3.58
C MET A 44 5.17 -1.16 -4.02
N THR A 45 4.49 -2.01 -4.81
CA THR A 45 4.99 -3.32 -5.25
C THR A 45 5.12 -3.40 -6.78
N SER A 46 5.57 -4.55 -7.29
CA SER A 46 5.63 -4.85 -8.72
C SER A 46 4.25 -5.00 -9.40
N PHE A 47 3.14 -4.96 -8.65
CA PHE A 47 1.80 -5.20 -9.19
C PHE A 47 1.48 -4.29 -10.37
N THR A 48 1.77 -2.99 -10.26
CA THR A 48 1.47 -1.99 -11.28
C THR A 48 2.06 -2.37 -12.64
N ARG A 49 3.32 -2.80 -12.68
CA ARG A 49 3.97 -3.21 -13.93
C ARG A 49 3.32 -4.46 -14.50
N ILE A 50 3.11 -5.48 -13.67
CA ILE A 50 2.60 -6.78 -14.10
C ILE A 50 1.18 -6.64 -14.65
N VAL A 51 0.29 -5.94 -13.94
CA VAL A 51 -1.11 -5.79 -14.36
C VAL A 51 -1.23 -5.02 -15.68
N VAL A 52 -0.39 -4.00 -15.89
CA VAL A 52 -0.38 -3.22 -17.13
C VAL A 52 0.15 -4.05 -18.29
N VAL A 53 1.27 -4.77 -18.12
CA VAL A 53 1.80 -5.66 -19.18
C VAL A 53 0.76 -6.71 -19.57
N LEU A 54 0.15 -7.41 -18.61
CA LEU A 54 -0.89 -8.41 -18.89
C LEU A 54 -2.13 -7.79 -19.58
N SER A 55 -2.49 -6.55 -19.20
CA SER A 55 -3.60 -5.83 -19.83
C SER A 55 -3.30 -5.43 -21.28
N LEU A 56 -2.08 -5.00 -21.58
CA LEU A 56 -1.63 -4.69 -22.94
C LEU A 56 -1.57 -5.94 -23.80
N LEU A 57 -1.04 -7.04 -23.25
CA LEU A 57 -1.03 -8.35 -23.93
C LEU A 57 -2.44 -8.81 -24.30
N ARG A 58 -3.42 -8.67 -23.39
CA ARG A 58 -4.81 -9.00 -23.72
C ARG A 58 -5.31 -8.22 -24.93
N THR A 59 -5.07 -6.91 -24.98
CA THR A 59 -5.49 -6.08 -26.10
C THR A 59 -4.82 -6.51 -27.40
N ALA A 60 -3.55 -6.91 -27.34
CA ALA A 60 -2.79 -7.37 -28.51
C ALA A 60 -3.30 -8.70 -29.09
N LEU A 61 -3.94 -9.56 -28.29
CA LEU A 61 -4.51 -10.83 -28.77
C LEU A 61 -5.74 -10.66 -29.68
N GLY A 62 -6.31 -9.45 -29.78
CA GLY A 62 -7.49 -9.17 -30.62
C GLY A 62 -8.78 -9.86 -30.14
N THR A 63 -8.75 -10.51 -28.98
CA THR A 63 -9.91 -11.16 -28.38
C THR A 63 -10.67 -10.19 -27.47
N ALA A 64 -11.97 -10.02 -27.71
CA ALA A 64 -12.78 -9.02 -27.01
C ALA A 64 -12.94 -9.24 -25.49
N THR A 65 -12.74 -10.46 -24.98
CA THR A 65 -13.11 -10.81 -23.59
C THR A 65 -12.16 -11.78 -22.88
N ALA A 66 -11.20 -12.40 -23.59
CA ALA A 66 -10.26 -13.35 -23.00
C ALA A 66 -8.85 -12.74 -22.90
N PRO A 67 -8.15 -12.85 -21.75
CA PRO A 67 -8.64 -13.28 -20.44
C PRO A 67 -9.55 -12.24 -19.74
N PRO A 68 -10.50 -12.67 -18.88
CA PRO A 68 -11.30 -11.76 -18.07
C PRO A 68 -10.46 -10.87 -17.13
N ASN A 69 -10.97 -9.68 -16.77
CA ASN A 69 -10.29 -8.76 -15.84
C ASN A 69 -9.91 -9.44 -14.51
N SER A 70 -10.80 -10.29 -13.98
CA SER A 70 -10.56 -11.03 -12.73
C SER A 70 -9.35 -11.97 -12.83
N VAL A 71 -9.16 -12.61 -13.99
CA VAL A 71 -8.02 -13.50 -14.23
C VAL A 71 -6.72 -12.71 -14.30
N ILE A 72 -6.71 -11.57 -14.99
CA ILE A 72 -5.54 -10.69 -15.05
C ILE A 72 -5.13 -10.21 -13.65
N ILE A 73 -6.10 -9.77 -12.84
CA ILE A 73 -5.84 -9.31 -11.48
C ILE A 73 -5.30 -10.45 -10.62
N ALA A 74 -5.90 -11.64 -10.69
CA ALA A 74 -5.43 -12.80 -9.95
C ALA A 74 -3.99 -13.17 -10.32
N LEU A 75 -3.69 -13.27 -11.63
CA LEU A 75 -2.33 -13.52 -12.11
C LEU A 75 -1.36 -12.45 -11.63
N ALA A 76 -1.74 -11.17 -11.72
CA ALA A 76 -0.91 -10.07 -11.27
C ALA A 76 -0.61 -10.15 -9.76
N LEU A 77 -1.60 -10.49 -8.93
CA LEU A 77 -1.41 -10.67 -7.48
C LEU A 77 -0.49 -11.84 -7.16
N PHE A 78 -0.67 -13.01 -7.80
CA PHE A 78 0.19 -14.17 -7.56
C PHE A 78 1.64 -13.92 -8.00
N LEU A 79 1.83 -13.33 -9.19
CA LEU A 79 3.17 -12.96 -9.67
C LEU A 79 3.80 -11.88 -8.78
N THR A 80 3.01 -10.94 -8.27
CA THR A 80 3.50 -9.95 -7.30
C THR A 80 3.94 -10.61 -6.02
N ALA A 81 3.15 -11.53 -5.44
CA ALA A 81 3.55 -12.26 -4.25
C ALA A 81 4.84 -13.07 -4.47
N PHE A 82 4.98 -13.70 -5.63
CA PHE A 82 6.19 -14.44 -6.02
C PHE A 82 7.41 -13.52 -6.10
N VAL A 83 7.31 -12.37 -6.78
CA VAL A 83 8.41 -11.40 -6.92
C VAL A 83 8.74 -10.71 -5.59
N MET A 84 7.72 -10.41 -4.79
CA MET A 84 7.86 -9.69 -3.52
C MET A 84 8.24 -10.60 -2.34
N GLY A 85 8.28 -11.92 -2.51
CA GLY A 85 8.56 -12.89 -1.45
C GLY A 85 9.71 -12.48 -0.52
N PRO A 86 10.92 -12.15 -1.03
CA PRO A 86 12.04 -11.73 -0.19
C PRO A 86 11.80 -10.43 0.59
N VAL A 87 11.02 -9.50 0.03
CA VAL A 87 10.70 -8.22 0.67
C VAL A 87 9.67 -8.44 1.77
N LEU A 88 8.62 -9.21 1.49
CA LEU A 88 7.59 -9.56 2.47
C LEU A 88 8.17 -10.37 3.63
N GLN A 89 9.13 -11.27 3.36
CA GLN A 89 9.82 -12.00 4.41
C GLN A 89 10.58 -11.06 5.35
N LYS A 90 11.33 -10.08 4.82
CA LYS A 90 12.01 -9.08 5.64
C LYS A 90 11.04 -8.23 6.46
N VAL A 91 9.92 -7.79 5.86
CA VAL A 91 8.87 -7.07 6.59
C VAL A 91 8.32 -7.92 7.74
N TYR A 92 8.12 -9.22 7.50
CA TYR A 92 7.66 -10.13 8.54
C TYR A 92 8.68 -10.28 9.68
N ASP A 93 9.94 -10.55 9.35
CA ASP A 93 11.00 -10.80 10.33
C ASP A 93 11.40 -9.54 11.12
N ASP A 94 11.49 -8.39 10.45
CA ASP A 94 12.00 -7.15 11.04
C ASP A 94 10.92 -6.31 11.75
N ALA A 95 9.64 -6.51 11.40
CA ALA A 95 8.53 -5.70 11.92
C ALA A 95 7.38 -6.53 12.50
N VAL A 96 6.77 -7.44 11.75
CA VAL A 96 5.54 -8.13 12.20
C VAL A 96 5.81 -9.07 13.36
N LYS A 97 6.82 -9.93 13.23
CA LYS A 97 7.21 -10.90 14.26
C LYS A 97 7.58 -10.23 15.60
N PRO A 98 8.48 -9.23 15.65
CA PRO A 98 8.80 -8.54 16.91
C PRO A 98 7.62 -7.72 17.47
N LEU A 99 6.75 -7.15 16.61
CA LEU A 99 5.54 -6.46 17.08
C LEU A 99 4.59 -7.41 17.80
N VAL A 100 4.33 -8.59 17.23
CA VAL A 100 3.46 -9.61 17.84
C VAL A 100 4.08 -10.19 19.11
N ALA A 101 5.41 -10.24 19.19
CA ALA A 101 6.15 -10.60 20.40
C ALA A 101 6.18 -9.47 21.46
N ASN A 102 5.62 -8.29 21.18
CA ASN A 102 5.68 -7.08 22.00
C ASN A 102 7.12 -6.59 22.28
N GLU A 103 8.05 -6.89 21.37
CA GLU A 103 9.45 -6.47 21.47
C GLU A 103 9.67 -5.04 20.95
N ILE A 104 8.77 -4.56 20.10
CA ILE A 104 8.79 -3.21 19.50
C ILE A 104 7.41 -2.57 19.56
N SER A 105 7.38 -1.24 19.50
CA SER A 105 6.13 -0.47 19.37
C SER A 105 5.52 -0.59 17.98
N THR A 106 4.25 -0.22 17.85
CA THR A 106 3.57 -0.14 16.54
C THR A 106 4.26 0.86 15.62
N GLU A 107 4.74 1.98 16.16
CA GLU A 107 5.47 3.01 15.42
C GLU A 107 6.79 2.47 14.87
N ASP A 108 7.55 1.73 15.69
CA ASP A 108 8.80 1.10 15.27
C ASP A 108 8.54 0.02 14.22
N ALA A 109 7.48 -0.77 14.38
CA ALA A 109 7.11 -1.78 13.40
C ALA A 109 6.77 -1.16 12.04
N LEU A 110 6.07 -0.01 12.01
CA LEU A 110 5.79 0.71 10.77
C LEU A 110 7.07 1.22 10.12
N GLN A 111 8.01 1.78 10.89
CA GLN A 111 9.29 2.25 10.37
C GLN A 111 10.15 1.11 9.81
N ARG A 112 10.29 0.01 10.56
CA ARG A 112 11.05 -1.18 10.15
C ARG A 112 10.40 -1.87 8.96
N GLY A 113 9.08 -1.98 8.92
CA GLY A 113 8.34 -2.57 7.80
C GLY A 113 8.40 -1.73 6.52
N ALA A 114 8.49 -0.40 6.66
CA ALA A 114 8.65 0.49 5.51
C ALA A 114 10.04 0.38 4.84
N ALA A 115 11.09 0.02 5.59
CA ALA A 115 12.46 0.00 5.07
C ALA A 115 12.68 -1.01 3.93
N PRO A 116 12.26 -2.31 4.03
CA PRO A 116 12.36 -3.25 2.91
C PRO A 116 11.58 -2.80 1.68
N LEU A 117 10.39 -2.20 1.86
CA LEU A 117 9.58 -1.67 0.76
C LEU A 117 10.27 -0.48 0.08
N ARG A 118 10.86 0.44 0.87
CA ARG A 118 11.67 1.55 0.37
C ARG A 118 12.84 1.02 -0.45
N GLY A 119 13.59 0.06 0.08
CA GLY A 119 14.72 -0.55 -0.62
C GLY A 119 14.31 -1.21 -1.94
N PHE A 120 13.17 -1.91 -1.97
CA PHE A 120 12.61 -2.48 -3.21
C PHE A 120 12.30 -1.40 -4.25
N MET A 121 11.64 -0.32 -3.86
CA MET A 121 11.31 0.78 -4.76
C MET A 121 12.56 1.50 -5.27
N LEU A 122 13.53 1.80 -4.39
CA LEU A 122 14.79 2.45 -4.78
C LEU A 122 15.59 1.61 -5.79
N LYS A 123 15.54 0.28 -5.67
CA LYS A 123 16.21 -0.62 -6.62
C LYS A 123 15.54 -0.64 -8.00
N ASN A 124 14.25 -0.33 -8.08
CA ASN A 124 13.45 -0.49 -9.30
C ASN A 124 13.03 0.84 -9.95
N VAL A 125 13.07 1.95 -9.20
CA VAL A 125 12.79 3.29 -9.70
C VAL A 125 13.89 3.72 -10.67
N ARG A 126 13.52 4.42 -11.74
CA ARG A 126 14.48 4.99 -12.68
C ARG A 126 15.06 6.26 -12.07
N GLU A 127 16.38 6.42 -12.10
CA GLU A 127 17.06 7.60 -11.55
C GLU A 127 16.49 8.91 -12.06
N LYS A 128 16.18 8.98 -13.35
CA LYS A 128 15.57 10.15 -14.00
C LYS A 128 14.17 10.48 -13.46
N ASP A 129 13.36 9.47 -13.14
CA ASP A 129 12.02 9.68 -12.58
C ASP A 129 12.13 10.07 -11.10
N LEU A 130 13.03 9.44 -10.33
CA LEU A 130 13.31 9.82 -8.95
C LEU A 130 13.81 11.27 -8.86
N LYS A 131 14.75 11.65 -9.73
CA LYS A 131 15.30 13.00 -9.83
C LYS A 131 14.20 14.03 -10.13
N LEU A 132 13.29 13.73 -11.06
CA LEU A 132 12.17 14.61 -11.38
C LEU A 132 11.33 14.93 -10.13
N PHE A 133 10.93 13.90 -9.36
CA PHE A 133 10.12 14.13 -8.17
C PHE A 133 10.90 14.81 -7.03
N LEU A 134 12.20 14.53 -6.88
CA LEU A 134 13.07 15.27 -5.96
C LEU A 134 13.12 16.75 -6.33
N ASP A 135 13.39 17.07 -7.60
CA ASP A 135 13.50 18.45 -8.08
C ASP A 135 12.14 19.19 -7.94
N LEU A 136 11.01 18.49 -8.10
CA LEU A 136 9.66 19.04 -7.89
C LEU A 136 9.28 19.23 -6.41
N SER A 137 9.84 18.43 -5.50
CA SER A 137 9.47 18.46 -4.08
C SER A 137 9.92 19.75 -3.39
N GLY A 138 11.01 20.37 -3.86
CA GLY A 138 11.68 21.47 -3.16
C GLY A 138 12.34 21.06 -1.84
N ASP A 139 12.30 19.78 -1.48
CA ASP A 139 12.88 19.26 -0.24
C ASP A 139 14.42 19.20 -0.35
N PRO A 140 15.14 19.34 0.79
CA PRO A 140 16.57 19.11 0.82
C PRO A 140 16.89 17.67 0.36
N ARG A 141 17.98 17.51 -0.39
CA ARG A 141 18.38 16.19 -0.85
C ARG A 141 18.67 15.28 0.34
N PRO A 142 18.15 14.05 0.34
CA PRO A 142 18.39 13.12 1.44
C PRO A 142 19.88 12.78 1.52
N ALA A 143 20.39 12.62 2.75
CA ALA A 143 21.81 12.30 2.98
C ALA A 143 22.13 10.87 2.53
N THR A 144 21.20 9.94 2.74
CA THR A 144 21.31 8.55 2.30
C THR A 144 20.07 8.12 1.51
N PRO A 145 20.16 7.06 0.69
CA PRO A 145 18.99 6.47 0.04
C PRO A 145 17.90 6.05 1.05
N ASP A 146 18.28 5.65 2.25
CA ASP A 146 17.35 5.20 3.29
C ASP A 146 16.51 6.34 3.88
N ASP A 147 17.02 7.57 3.81
CA ASP A 147 16.32 8.80 4.21
C ASP A 147 15.30 9.27 3.17
N MET A 148 15.16 8.55 2.05
CA MET A 148 14.24 8.93 0.99
C MET A 148 12.79 8.91 1.47
N SER A 149 12.13 10.07 1.34
CA SER A 149 10.72 10.24 1.67
C SER A 149 9.84 9.37 0.77
N LEU A 150 8.95 8.58 1.39
CA LEU A 150 7.97 7.78 0.66
C LEU A 150 7.03 8.66 -0.18
N ARG A 151 6.79 9.92 0.24
CA ARG A 151 5.98 10.89 -0.51
C ARG A 151 6.58 11.22 -1.88
N ILE A 152 7.90 11.15 -2.01
CA ILE A 152 8.64 11.38 -3.26
C ILE A 152 8.85 10.05 -4.01
N LEU A 153 9.28 9.02 -3.28
CA LEU A 153 9.67 7.74 -3.86
C LEU A 153 8.49 6.99 -4.47
N VAL A 154 7.34 6.94 -3.79
CA VAL A 154 6.16 6.18 -4.26
C VAL A 154 5.68 6.69 -5.63
N PRO A 155 5.40 7.99 -5.85
CA PRO A 155 4.95 8.44 -7.16
C PRO A 155 6.05 8.30 -8.23
N ALA A 156 7.32 8.52 -7.90
CA ALA A 156 8.43 8.30 -8.83
C ALA A 156 8.54 6.82 -9.28
N PHE A 157 8.40 5.91 -8.33
CA PHE A 157 8.38 4.47 -8.58
C PHE A 157 7.19 4.07 -9.45
N MET A 158 5.97 4.54 -9.15
CA MET A 158 4.79 4.26 -9.95
C MET A 158 4.96 4.69 -11.41
N ILE A 159 5.47 5.90 -11.66
CA ILE A 159 5.75 6.38 -13.02
C ILE A 159 6.81 5.53 -13.70
N SER A 160 7.86 5.12 -12.97
CA SER A 160 8.91 4.22 -13.48
C SER A 160 8.34 2.86 -13.91
N GLU A 161 7.49 2.26 -13.07
CA GLU A 161 6.83 0.97 -13.34
C GLU A 161 5.90 1.05 -14.54
N LEU A 162 5.11 2.12 -14.65
CA LEU A 162 4.22 2.35 -15.79
C LEU A 162 5.01 2.48 -17.08
N LYS A 163 6.04 3.33 -17.11
CA LYS A 163 6.91 3.49 -18.30
C LYS A 163 7.52 2.16 -18.71
N ARG A 164 8.04 1.39 -17.76
CA ARG A 164 8.64 0.08 -18.04
C ARG A 164 7.61 -0.95 -18.55
N ALA A 165 6.39 -0.92 -18.03
CA ALA A 165 5.31 -1.77 -18.52
C ALA A 165 4.92 -1.46 -19.97
N PHE A 166 4.85 -0.17 -20.32
CA PHE A 166 4.64 0.26 -21.70
C PHE A 166 5.84 -0.11 -22.60
N GLU A 167 7.08 0.10 -22.15
CA GLU A 167 8.28 -0.34 -22.86
C GLU A 167 8.21 -1.84 -23.16
N ILE A 168 7.83 -2.70 -22.19
CA ILE A 168 7.64 -4.14 -22.41
C ILE A 168 6.50 -4.44 -23.39
N GLY A 169 5.38 -3.73 -23.30
CA GLY A 169 4.20 -3.99 -24.12
C GLY A 169 4.35 -3.55 -25.60
N PHE A 170 5.33 -2.70 -25.90
CA PHE A 170 5.60 -2.20 -27.27
C PHE A 170 6.91 -2.72 -27.88
N LEU A 171 7.70 -3.50 -27.12
CA LEU A 171 8.84 -4.28 -27.63
C LEU A 171 8.34 -5.57 -28.28
#